data_AF-A0A852JR96-F1
#
_entry.id   AF-A0A852JR96-F1
#
_cell.length_a   1.000
_cell.length_b   1.000
_cell.length_c   1.000
_cell.angle_alpha   90.00
_cell.angle_beta   90.00
_cell.angle_gamma   90.00
#
_symmetry.space_group_name_H-M   'P 1'
#
loop_
_entity.id
_entity.type
_entity.pdbx_description
1 polymer ?
#
loop_
_entity_poly.entity_id
_entity_poly.type
_entity_poly.pdbx_seq_one_letter_code
_entity_poly.pdbx_strand_id
1 'polypeptide(L)'
;PLNVTVNCTEASRRCSIWWQPPRTSHMENKSCFKYEIVIENKADAEKNTKTASKTTEITEKDSYLYESFSSEKRYSVKIRATDAGLCRVSSNWGEWSTPVEFGTQQFTSTSSYMLFLIPSLAAGLTFLLCMTVRAYFKKTSATVPQPRDPFREPSPMDFQPEYMDVLKKQGTEEITNIEEVMECK
;
A
#
# COMPACT_ATOMS: atom_id res chain seq x y z
N PRO A 1 33.08 18.85 -15.06
CA PRO A 1 31.90 19.34 -15.80
C PRO A 1 30.89 19.94 -14.83
N LEU A 2 30.09 20.91 -15.26
CA LEU A 2 29.12 21.59 -14.40
C LEU A 2 27.70 21.29 -14.88
N ASN A 3 26.71 21.40 -13.98
CA ASN A 3 25.28 21.31 -14.31
C ASN A 3 24.93 20.08 -15.18
N VAL A 4 25.30 18.89 -14.70
CA VAL A 4 24.91 17.63 -15.35
C VAL A 4 23.40 17.46 -15.19
N THR A 5 22.70 17.34 -16.32
CA THR A 5 21.25 17.18 -16.38
C THR A 5 20.90 15.94 -17.18
N VAL A 6 19.83 15.26 -16.77
CA VAL A 6 19.36 14.03 -17.40
C VAL A 6 17.87 14.17 -17.65
N ASN A 7 17.45 13.92 -18.89
CA ASN A 7 16.04 13.87 -19.27
C ASN A 7 15.75 12.54 -19.97
N CYS A 8 14.85 11.74 -19.41
CA CYS A 8 14.54 10.40 -19.87
C CYS A 8 13.11 10.28 -20.35
N THR A 9 12.94 9.58 -21.47
CA THR A 9 11.62 9.30 -22.06
C THR A 9 11.42 7.79 -22.09
N GLU A 10 10.44 7.31 -21.32
CA GLU A 10 10.12 5.88 -21.22
C GLU A 10 9.69 5.28 -22.56
N ALA A 11 8.85 5.99 -23.32
CA ALA A 11 8.35 5.54 -24.62
C ALA A 11 9.47 5.18 -25.61
N SER A 12 10.58 5.94 -25.58
CA SER A 12 11.73 5.71 -26.46
C SER A 12 12.86 4.92 -25.81
N ARG A 13 12.74 4.54 -24.53
CA ARG A 13 13.81 3.90 -23.73
C ARG A 13 15.16 4.63 -23.82
N ARG A 14 15.11 5.97 -23.89
CA ARG A 14 16.28 6.82 -24.11
C ARG A 14 16.38 7.91 -23.05
N CYS A 15 17.60 8.26 -22.68
CA CYS A 15 17.90 9.43 -21.86
C CYS A 15 18.87 10.37 -22.59
N SER A 16 18.51 11.65 -22.65
CA SER A 16 19.40 12.71 -23.08
C SER A 16 20.12 13.28 -21.87
N ILE A 17 21.45 13.25 -21.91
CA ILE A 17 22.33 13.71 -20.84
C ILE A 17 23.10 14.92 -21.37
N TRP A 18 23.07 16.02 -20.62
CA TRP A 18 23.70 17.29 -21.02
C TRP A 18 24.54 17.83 -19.87
N TRP A 19 25.62 18.53 -20.19
CA TRP A 19 26.45 19.19 -19.19
C TRP A 19 27.06 20.47 -19.73
N GLN A 20 27.53 21.31 -18.82
CA GLN A 20 28.31 22.49 -19.15
C GLN A 20 29.81 22.19 -19.05
N PRO A 21 30.63 22.82 -19.91
CA PRO A 21 32.08 22.72 -19.80
C PRO A 21 32.59 23.16 -18.42
N PRO A 22 33.74 22.61 -17.97
CA PRO A 22 34.40 23.10 -16.78
C PRO A 22 34.76 24.59 -16.92
N ARG A 23 34.69 25.34 -15.83
CA ARG A 23 35.25 26.70 -15.78
C ARG A 23 36.76 26.61 -15.79
N THR A 24 37.41 27.32 -16.71
CA THR A 24 38.86 27.49 -16.69
C THR A 24 39.18 28.98 -16.68
N SER A 25 40.29 29.36 -16.07
CA SER A 25 40.72 30.76 -15.97
C SER A 25 41.13 31.38 -17.30
N HIS A 26 41.44 30.56 -18.31
CA HIS A 26 42.07 31.00 -19.55
C HIS A 26 41.32 30.58 -20.83
N MET A 27 40.24 29.81 -20.73
CA MET A 27 39.59 29.23 -21.91
C MET A 27 38.08 29.05 -21.72
N GLU A 28 37.29 29.69 -22.58
CA GLU A 28 35.83 29.51 -22.67
C GLU A 28 35.41 28.60 -23.84
N ASN A 29 36.36 28.18 -24.69
CA ASN A 29 36.02 27.42 -25.88
C ASN A 29 35.62 25.98 -25.55
N LYS A 30 34.40 25.60 -25.93
CA LYS A 30 33.83 24.26 -25.72
C LYS A 30 34.63 23.16 -26.44
N SER A 31 35.23 23.47 -27.59
CA SER A 31 35.97 22.48 -28.41
C SER A 31 37.27 22.01 -27.76
N CYS A 32 37.63 22.60 -26.62
CA CYS A 32 38.85 22.27 -25.88
C CYS A 32 38.72 21.04 -24.99
N PHE A 33 37.51 20.53 -24.80
CA PHE A 33 37.25 19.49 -23.82
C PHE A 33 36.77 18.22 -24.51
N LYS A 34 37.37 17.11 -24.10
CA LYS A 34 36.80 15.78 -24.28
C LYS A 34 36.33 15.27 -22.93
N TYR A 35 35.25 14.50 -22.96
CA TYR A 35 34.52 14.04 -21.79
C TYR A 35 34.53 12.52 -21.74
N GLU A 36 34.58 11.99 -20.53
CA GLU A 36 34.29 10.60 -20.26
C GLU A 36 33.02 10.53 -19.42
N ILE A 37 32.03 9.80 -19.92
CA ILE A 37 30.76 9.56 -19.26
C ILE A 37 30.78 8.13 -18.74
N VAL A 38 30.45 7.96 -17.46
CA VAL A 38 30.20 6.65 -16.86
C VAL A 38 28.78 6.60 -16.36
N ILE A 39 28.00 5.65 -16.89
CA ILE A 39 26.63 5.36 -16.45
C ILE A 39 26.64 3.99 -15.79
N GLU A 40 26.29 3.95 -14.51
CA GLU A 40 26.26 2.74 -13.70
C GLU A 40 24.80 2.46 -13.30
N ASN A 41 24.32 1.27 -13.64
CA ASN A 41 23.06 0.76 -13.12
C ASN A 41 23.28 0.26 -11.69
N LYS A 42 22.48 0.76 -10.75
CA LYS A 42 22.49 0.28 -9.38
C LYS A 42 21.61 -0.95 -9.30
N ALA A 43 22.22 -2.10 -8.99
CA ALA A 43 21.48 -3.32 -8.73
C ALA A 43 20.56 -3.12 -7.51
N ASP A 44 19.37 -3.72 -7.57
CA ASP A 44 18.51 -3.82 -6.39
C ASP A 44 19.25 -4.63 -5.33
N ALA A 45 19.49 -4.03 -4.17
CA ALA A 45 20.16 -4.70 -3.05
C ALA A 45 19.41 -5.97 -2.59
N GLU A 46 18.12 -6.09 -2.92
CA GLU A 46 17.23 -7.19 -2.52
C GLU A 46 17.24 -8.36 -3.52
N LYS A 47 17.46 -8.07 -4.81
CA LYS A 47 17.52 -9.08 -5.87
C LYS A 47 18.98 -9.36 -6.15
N ASN A 48 19.53 -10.42 -5.55
CA ASN A 48 20.92 -10.90 -5.71
C ASN A 48 21.34 -11.23 -7.18
N THR A 49 20.59 -10.77 -8.19
CA THR A 49 20.98 -10.74 -9.59
C THR A 49 21.95 -9.58 -9.82
N LYS A 50 23.25 -9.84 -9.63
CA LYS A 50 24.35 -8.95 -10.02
C LYS A 50 24.32 -8.72 -11.54
N THR A 51 23.57 -7.73 -12.00
CA THR A 51 23.82 -7.14 -13.32
C THR A 51 23.89 -5.64 -13.16
N ALA A 52 24.88 -5.19 -12.38
CA ALA A 52 25.34 -3.83 -12.42
C ALA A 52 25.97 -3.62 -13.81
N SER A 53 25.18 -3.13 -14.75
CA SER A 53 25.69 -2.75 -16.07
C SER A 53 26.40 -1.42 -15.95
N LYS A 54 27.63 -1.35 -16.48
CA LYS A 54 28.40 -0.12 -16.56
C LYS A 54 28.66 0.20 -18.02
N THR A 55 28.23 1.39 -18.45
CA THR A 55 28.52 1.95 -19.77
C THR A 55 29.53 3.06 -19.60
N THR A 56 30.58 3.05 -20.42
CA THR A 56 31.60 4.11 -20.46
C THR A 56 31.73 4.59 -21.89
N GLU A 57 31.67 5.91 -22.09
CA GLU A 57 31.75 6.54 -23.40
C GLU A 57 32.69 7.75 -23.35
N ILE A 58 33.43 7.99 -24.43
CA ILE A 58 34.26 9.19 -24.61
C ILE A 58 33.70 10.03 -25.76
N THR A 59 33.49 11.32 -25.53
CA THR A 59 32.94 12.24 -26.55
C THR A 59 33.49 13.65 -26.38
N GLU A 60 33.52 14.42 -27.47
CA GLU A 60 33.85 15.85 -27.46
C GLU A 60 32.60 16.74 -27.41
N LYS A 61 31.41 16.14 -27.52
CA LYS A 61 30.13 16.85 -27.43
C LYS A 61 29.78 17.13 -25.96
N ASP A 62 29.00 18.18 -25.71
CA ASP A 62 28.44 18.51 -24.39
C ASP A 62 27.15 17.73 -24.07
N SER A 63 26.90 16.66 -24.83
CA SER A 63 25.70 15.84 -24.74
C SER A 63 25.95 14.38 -25.09
N TYR A 64 25.15 13.49 -24.50
CA TYR A 64 25.14 12.06 -24.82
C TYR A 64 23.72 11.50 -24.79
N LEU A 65 23.40 10.63 -25.77
CA LEU A 65 22.12 9.92 -25.84
C LEU A 65 22.32 8.48 -25.39
N TYR A 66 21.79 8.15 -24.22
CA TYR A 66 21.82 6.81 -23.66
C TYR A 66 20.58 6.02 -24.11
N GLU A 67 20.77 4.89 -24.79
CA GLU A 67 19.68 4.12 -25.43
C GLU A 67 19.21 2.89 -24.65
N SER A 68 19.82 2.60 -23.50
CA SER A 68 19.51 1.42 -22.68
C SER A 68 18.79 1.80 -21.38
N PHE A 69 17.91 2.79 -21.46
CA PHE A 69 17.13 3.25 -20.30
C PHE A 69 15.92 2.35 -20.04
N SER A 70 15.71 2.02 -18.76
CA SER A 70 14.50 1.37 -18.26
C SER A 70 13.98 2.14 -17.04
N SER A 71 12.68 2.39 -17.01
CA SER A 71 12.00 3.05 -15.88
C SER A 71 12.07 2.23 -14.59
N GLU A 72 12.20 0.91 -14.69
CA GLU A 72 12.27 -0.05 -13.58
C GLU A 72 13.61 -0.02 -12.82
N LYS A 73 14.61 0.68 -13.37
CA LYS A 73 16.00 0.63 -12.93
C LYS A 73 16.47 1.99 -12.42
N ARG A 74 17.34 1.97 -11.40
CA ARG A 74 18.09 3.16 -10.96
C ARG A 74 19.46 3.22 -11.61
N TYR A 75 19.84 4.43 -12.00
CA TYR A 75 21.12 4.72 -12.64
C TYR A 75 21.79 5.89 -11.95
N SER A 76 23.12 5.89 -12.02
CA SER A 76 23.96 7.03 -11.66
C SER A 76 24.85 7.39 -12.84
N VAL A 77 24.97 8.68 -13.14
CA VAL A 77 25.92 9.19 -14.15
C VAL A 77 26.96 10.09 -13.50
N LYS A 78 28.21 9.89 -13.88
CA LYS A 78 29.34 10.77 -13.52
C LYS A 78 30.13 11.09 -14.78
N ILE A 79 30.60 12.34 -14.87
CA ILE A 79 31.29 12.85 -16.04
C ILE A 79 32.56 13.55 -15.61
N ARG A 80 33.68 13.26 -16.27
CA ARG A 80 34.93 14.01 -16.13
C ARG A 80 35.36 14.59 -17.47
N ALA A 81 36.24 15.58 -17.43
CA ALA A 81 36.74 16.26 -18.61
C ALA A 81 38.27 16.23 -18.65
N THR A 82 38.83 16.29 -19.85
CA THR A 82 40.26 16.50 -20.09
C THR A 82 40.45 17.30 -21.38
N ASP A 83 41.70 17.67 -21.68
CA ASP A 83 42.07 18.39 -22.90
C ASP A 83 41.80 17.56 -24.17
N ALA A 84 41.17 18.21 -25.15
CA ALA A 84 40.98 17.67 -26.50
C ALA A 84 42.22 17.85 -27.41
N GLY A 85 43.27 18.53 -26.93
CA GLY A 85 44.61 18.54 -27.53
C GLY A 85 45.09 19.88 -28.08
N LEU A 86 44.23 20.89 -28.20
CA LEU A 86 44.57 22.17 -28.85
C LEU A 86 44.63 23.37 -27.90
N CYS A 87 44.24 23.19 -26.63
CA CYS A 87 43.82 24.32 -25.81
C CYS A 87 44.72 24.62 -24.62
N ARG A 88 45.92 24.02 -24.55
CA ARG A 88 46.88 24.17 -23.44
C ARG A 88 46.22 23.90 -22.07
N VAL A 89 45.15 23.11 -22.05
CA VAL A 89 44.54 22.58 -20.82
C VAL A 89 45.33 21.35 -20.40
N SER A 90 45.27 20.98 -19.13
CA SER A 90 45.87 19.74 -18.63
C SER A 90 45.38 18.52 -19.43
N SER A 91 46.32 17.71 -19.94
CA SER A 91 46.03 16.44 -20.61
C SER A 91 45.59 15.33 -19.63
N ASN A 92 45.80 15.55 -18.32
CA ASN A 92 45.29 14.64 -17.29
C ASN A 92 43.78 14.80 -17.13
N TRP A 93 43.11 13.68 -16.87
CA TRP A 93 41.71 13.68 -16.50
C TRP A 93 41.46 14.51 -15.24
N GLY A 94 40.47 15.40 -15.32
CA GLY A 94 39.97 16.11 -14.16
C GLY A 94 39.15 15.22 -13.23
N GLU A 95 38.77 15.80 -12.09
CA GLU A 95 37.87 15.18 -11.13
C GLU A 95 36.52 14.82 -11.75
N TRP A 96 35.91 13.75 -11.21
CA TRP A 96 34.55 13.37 -11.57
C TRP A 96 33.55 14.44 -11.10
N SER A 97 32.51 14.67 -11.90
CA SER A 97 31.35 15.44 -11.44
C SER A 97 30.66 14.74 -10.27
N THR A 98 29.89 15.51 -9.51
CA THR A 98 28.94 14.93 -8.55
C THR A 98 28.03 13.93 -9.29
N PRO A 99 27.85 12.71 -8.78
CA PRO A 99 27.01 11.72 -9.42
C PRO A 99 25.56 12.20 -9.45
N VAL A 100 24.92 12.11 -10.61
CA VAL A 100 23.50 12.42 -10.78
C VAL A 100 22.73 11.10 -10.85
N GLU A 101 21.80 10.94 -9.93
CA GLU A 101 20.93 9.78 -9.84
C GLU A 101 19.66 9.99 -10.65
N PHE A 102 19.23 8.98 -11.41
CA PHE A 102 18.01 9.04 -12.22
C PHE A 102 17.36 7.67 -12.37
N GLY A 103 16.10 7.66 -12.84
CA GLY A 103 15.26 6.47 -12.89
C GLY A 103 14.51 6.22 -11.58
N THR A 104 13.55 5.29 -11.59
CA THR A 104 12.79 4.92 -10.40
C THR A 104 13.29 3.60 -9.84
N GLN A 105 13.34 3.48 -8.52
CA GLN A 105 13.41 2.16 -7.89
C GLN A 105 11.97 1.79 -7.59
N GLN A 106 11.45 0.83 -8.32
CA GLN A 106 10.22 0.17 -7.91
C GLN A 106 10.56 -0.64 -6.65
N PHE A 107 10.44 -0.01 -5.49
CA PHE A 107 10.26 -0.75 -4.24
C PHE A 107 8.85 -1.38 -4.27
N THR A 108 8.62 -2.34 -5.16
CA THR A 108 7.50 -3.28 -5.08
C THR A 108 7.80 -4.31 -4.00
N SER A 109 8.23 -3.86 -2.82
CA SER A 109 8.44 -4.68 -1.63
C SER A 109 7.92 -3.93 -0.39
N THR A 110 6.93 -3.06 -0.55
CA THR A 110 5.97 -2.87 0.54
C THR A 110 5.02 -4.05 0.44
N SER A 111 5.45 -5.18 0.99
CA SER A 111 4.72 -6.44 1.02
C SER A 111 3.27 -6.16 1.38
N SER A 112 2.35 -6.38 0.43
CA SER A 112 0.91 -6.18 0.60
C SER A 112 0.37 -6.89 1.85
N TYR A 113 1.09 -7.91 2.32
CA TYR A 113 0.85 -8.57 3.60
C TYR A 113 0.78 -7.60 4.79
N MET A 114 1.62 -6.56 4.88
CA MET A 114 1.57 -5.63 6.02
C MET A 114 0.24 -4.86 6.10
N LEU A 115 -0.41 -4.60 4.95
CA LEU A 115 -1.72 -3.95 4.90
C LEU A 115 -2.85 -4.85 5.42
N PHE A 116 -2.68 -6.18 5.33
CA PHE A 116 -3.67 -7.14 5.86
C PHE A 116 -3.33 -7.63 7.26
N LEU A 117 -2.06 -7.64 7.66
CA LEU A 117 -1.61 -8.11 8.98
C LEU A 117 -2.09 -7.20 10.12
N ILE A 118 -1.98 -5.87 9.96
CA ILE A 118 -2.34 -4.92 11.01
C ILE A 118 -3.85 -4.96 11.32
N PRO A 119 -4.76 -4.89 10.32
CA PRO A 119 -6.20 -5.03 10.58
C PRO A 119 -6.59 -6.41 11.11
N SER A 120 -5.96 -7.49 10.61
CA SER A 120 -6.27 -8.85 11.05
C SER A 120 -5.89 -9.10 12.52
N LEU A 121 -4.73 -8.60 12.95
CA LEU A 121 -4.30 -8.66 14.35
C LEU A 121 -5.24 -7.86 15.27
N ALA A 122 -5.62 -6.65 14.85
CA ALA A 122 -6.54 -5.81 15.61
C ALA A 122 -7.94 -6.43 15.73
N ALA A 123 -8.48 -6.99 14.64
CA ALA A 123 -9.77 -7.68 14.65
C ALA A 123 -9.75 -8.94 15.53
N GLY A 124 -8.68 -9.74 15.46
CA GLY A 124 -8.49 -10.91 16.30
C GLY A 124 -8.45 -10.56 17.80
N LEU A 125 -7.65 -9.55 18.17
CA LEU A 125 -7.60 -9.05 19.55
C LEU A 125 -8.96 -8.55 20.05
N THR A 126 -9.67 -7.78 19.22
CA THR A 126 -11.00 -7.26 19.56
C THR A 126 -12.02 -8.39 19.76
N PHE A 127 -11.99 -9.40 18.89
CA PHE A 127 -12.87 -10.56 19.00
C PHE A 127 -12.58 -11.37 20.28
N LEU A 128 -11.31 -11.60 20.60
CA LEU A 128 -10.89 -12.29 21.82
C LEU A 128 -11.35 -11.53 23.07
N LEU A 129 -11.18 -10.21 23.12
CA LEU A 129 -11.66 -9.38 24.23
C LEU A 129 -13.19 -9.41 24.37
N CYS A 130 -13.93 -9.35 23.26
CA CYS A 130 -15.39 -9.48 23.28
C CYS A 130 -15.84 -10.84 23.82
N MET A 131 -15.17 -11.92 23.42
CA MET A 131 -15.50 -13.27 23.86
C MET A 131 -15.18 -13.50 25.34
N THR A 132 -14.05 -13.00 25.83
CA THR A 132 -13.71 -13.12 27.26
C THR A 132 -14.70 -12.34 28.12
N VAL A 133 -15.02 -11.10 27.76
CA VAL A 133 -16.03 -10.29 28.47
C VAL A 133 -17.39 -11.01 28.53
N ARG A 134 -17.86 -11.55 27.41
CA ARG A 134 -19.11 -12.35 27.36
C ARG A 134 -19.04 -13.58 28.25
N ALA A 135 -17.91 -14.29 28.28
CA ALA A 135 -17.73 -15.46 29.15
C ALA A 135 -17.73 -15.08 30.64
N TYR A 136 -17.14 -13.95 31.01
CA TYR A 136 -17.19 -13.42 32.38
C TYR A 136 -18.62 -13.05 32.79
N PHE A 137 -19.38 -12.36 31.94
CA PHE A 137 -20.79 -12.04 32.22
C PHE A 137 -21.68 -13.27 32.34
N LYS A 138 -21.44 -14.32 31.53
CA LYS A 138 -22.14 -15.60 31.67
C LYS A 138 -21.83 -16.31 32.98
N LYS A 139 -20.63 -16.13 33.53
CA LYS A 139 -20.20 -16.76 34.79
C LYS A 139 -20.77 -16.08 36.04
N THR A 140 -21.16 -14.80 35.98
CA THR A 140 -21.77 -14.09 37.10
C THR A 140 -23.29 -14.22 37.19
N SER A 141 -23.93 -14.86 36.21
CA SER A 141 -25.39 -15.09 36.19
C SER A 141 -25.74 -16.43 36.84
N ALA A 142 -25.40 -16.60 38.12
CA ALA A 142 -25.89 -17.75 38.88
C ALA A 142 -27.40 -17.59 39.16
N THR A 143 -28.19 -18.61 38.83
CA THR A 143 -29.63 -18.68 39.12
C THR A 143 -29.89 -18.47 40.60
N VAL A 144 -30.64 -17.41 40.93
CA VAL A 144 -31.14 -17.14 42.28
C VAL A 144 -31.95 -18.35 42.75
N PRO A 145 -31.60 -19.02 43.86
CA PRO A 145 -32.41 -20.13 44.37
C PRO A 145 -33.74 -19.56 44.90
N GLN A 146 -34.85 -20.05 44.36
CA GLN A 146 -36.18 -19.66 44.83
C GLN A 146 -36.41 -20.12 46.28
N PRO A 147 -37.08 -19.29 47.11
CA PRO A 147 -37.52 -19.70 48.44
C PRO A 147 -38.60 -20.78 48.33
N ARG A 148 -38.45 -21.88 49.10
CA ARG A 148 -39.44 -22.96 49.16
C ARG A 148 -40.66 -22.49 49.96
N ASP A 149 -41.84 -22.62 49.37
CA ASP A 149 -43.13 -22.38 50.01
C ASP A 149 -43.44 -23.47 51.06
N PRO A 150 -43.68 -23.13 52.34
CA PRO A 150 -43.94 -24.11 53.40
C PRO A 150 -45.36 -24.68 53.42
N PHE A 151 -46.32 -24.13 52.68
CA PHE A 151 -47.73 -24.49 52.85
C PHE A 151 -48.25 -25.35 51.70
N ARG A 152 -48.03 -26.67 51.81
CA ARG A 152 -48.81 -27.66 51.07
C ARG A 152 -49.99 -28.12 51.92
N GLU A 153 -51.20 -27.79 51.48
CA GLU A 153 -52.45 -28.44 51.91
C GLU A 153 -52.69 -29.73 51.08
N PRO A 154 -53.11 -30.85 51.70
CA PRO A 154 -53.35 -32.10 50.99
C PRO A 154 -54.81 -32.30 50.51
N SER A 155 -54.96 -32.49 49.18
CA SER A 155 -56.00 -33.18 48.33
C SER A 155 -57.52 -32.95 48.57
N PRO A 156 -58.38 -33.04 47.51
CA PRO A 156 -58.96 -34.34 47.12
C PRO A 156 -59.24 -34.54 45.61
N MET A 157 -59.63 -35.77 45.27
CA MET A 157 -59.87 -36.42 43.96
C MET A 157 -60.64 -35.68 42.85
N ASP A 158 -60.38 -36.18 41.62
CA ASP A 158 -61.12 -36.07 40.34
C ASP A 158 -62.65 -36.05 40.43
N PHE A 159 -63.33 -35.09 39.77
CA PHE A 159 -64.70 -35.21 39.23
C PHE A 159 -64.95 -34.29 38.01
N GLN A 160 -65.84 -34.78 37.14
CA GLN A 160 -66.15 -34.52 35.72
C GLN A 160 -66.64 -33.11 35.27
N PRO A 161 -66.65 -32.83 33.94
CA PRO A 161 -67.06 -31.57 33.33
C PRO A 161 -68.56 -31.60 32.94
N GLU A 162 -69.47 -31.15 33.80
CA GLU A 162 -70.91 -31.19 33.46
C GLU A 162 -71.75 -30.03 34.03
N TYR A 163 -71.23 -28.80 34.09
CA TYR A 163 -72.02 -27.69 34.67
C TYR A 163 -72.23 -26.42 33.84
N MET A 164 -71.44 -26.07 32.81
CA MET A 164 -71.66 -24.80 32.10
C MET A 164 -72.15 -24.93 30.65
N ASP A 165 -72.73 -26.08 30.30
CA ASP A 165 -73.69 -26.22 29.19
C ASP A 165 -74.98 -25.38 29.43
N VAL A 166 -75.15 -24.86 30.65
CA VAL A 166 -76.24 -23.96 31.04
C VAL A 166 -76.02 -22.51 30.59
N LEU A 167 -74.78 -22.07 30.34
CA LEU A 167 -74.49 -20.67 29.99
C LEU A 167 -74.70 -20.36 28.49
N LYS A 168 -74.76 -21.38 27.62
CA LYS A 168 -74.86 -21.20 26.17
C LYS A 168 -76.27 -20.91 25.64
N LYS A 169 -77.31 -20.99 26.48
CA LYS A 169 -78.71 -20.81 26.05
C LYS A 169 -79.30 -19.40 26.18
N GLN A 170 -78.52 -18.38 26.56
CA GLN A 170 -79.09 -17.08 26.93
C GLN A 170 -78.45 -15.84 26.28
N GLY A 171 -78.07 -15.90 25.01
CA GLY A 171 -77.69 -14.69 24.28
C GLY A 171 -77.57 -14.89 22.76
N THR A 172 -78.67 -14.72 22.04
CA THR A 172 -78.69 -14.59 20.58
C THR A 172 -79.71 -13.52 20.23
N GLU A 173 -79.24 -12.41 19.67
CA GLU A 173 -79.89 -11.33 18.87
C GLU A 173 -78.90 -10.15 18.90
N GLU A 174 -78.46 -9.45 17.84
CA GLU A 174 -78.58 -9.50 16.39
C GLU A 174 -77.48 -8.57 15.78
N ILE A 175 -76.85 -9.01 14.67
CA ILE A 175 -76.52 -8.29 13.42
C ILE A 175 -75.57 -7.05 13.41
N THR A 176 -74.42 -7.14 12.70
CA THR A 176 -74.17 -6.53 11.35
C THR A 176 -72.72 -6.77 10.87
N ASN A 177 -72.58 -7.31 9.65
CA ASN A 177 -71.34 -7.48 8.88
C ASN A 177 -71.11 -6.30 7.93
N ILE A 178 -69.86 -5.86 7.73
CA ILE A 178 -69.25 -5.32 6.49
C ILE A 178 -67.71 -5.54 6.67
N GLU A 179 -67.01 -6.46 6.03
CA GLU A 179 -66.61 -6.64 4.62
C GLU A 179 -65.54 -5.65 4.08
N GLU A 180 -64.54 -6.24 3.40
CA GLU A 180 -63.54 -5.70 2.46
C GLU A 180 -62.28 -4.95 3.01
N VAL A 181 -61.07 -5.56 2.93
CA VAL A 181 -60.12 -5.75 1.78
C VAL A 181 -58.93 -4.79 1.96
N MET A 182 -57.77 -5.29 2.40
CA MET A 182 -56.58 -5.63 1.59
C MET A 182 -56.19 -4.60 0.52
N GLU A 183 -55.09 -3.86 0.72
CA GLU A 183 -53.91 -3.97 -0.15
C GLU A 183 -52.67 -3.27 0.43
N CYS A 184 -51.56 -4.00 0.39
CA CYS A 184 -50.23 -3.54 0.75
C CYS A 184 -49.61 -2.71 -0.38
N LYS A 185 -48.81 -1.70 -0.02
CA LYS A 185 -47.76 -1.17 -0.88
C LYS A 185 -46.51 -0.90 -0.08
#